data_AF-A0A3D5WEK2-F1
#
_entry.id   AF-A0A3D5WEK2-F1
#
_cell.length_a   1.000
_cell.length_b   1.000
_cell.length_c   1.000
_cell.angle_alpha   90.00
_cell.angle_beta   90.00
_cell.angle_gamma   90.00
#
_symmetry.space_group_name_H-M   'P 1'
#
loop_
_entity.id
_entity.type
_entity.pdbx_description
1 polymer ?
#
loop_
_entity_poly.entity_id
_entity_poly.type
_entity_poly.pdbx_seq_one_letter_code
_entity_poly.pdbx_strand_id
1 'polypeptide(L)'
;MSKEILVELHDLLKLATSGHACPHKHKEHLSDAINKPDLWTALCHHCVTKTGGKHHADCNVYPIPKELFYLHYADILASIISRRLEGKIKSKSVYKIWNPNIIPYENKEWKDKSLLEKINSTADFSSYFKENEQIFRDRPEDMGRCPFASLYTHSELVKNWYDFLLKNEAYFETPKEISSIEKTNELIDLIEKQKEVYLCYSIIKSDTIFVRIKDTYLFKIAKSVLKDCIDIVGGVVLYELFNGIIFVLPANLEEGDFLEKMRKKLTSNFYLEVTFKKTSLPYNDDDSRSRFLKDLSQLFLEPEKRLYPLLDDEIKPDPMNTASRKAIICDLCQKAKATRESKKDTTEYLCETCDTYRREGGSFSGISEWEKYETLGRQKVAWIEVSLDIEVLLGCLARGLYMQLEETQFKEPKDFGFSIIFEFLEDYQLFLKGFKESISKIFIKGREKKIEKINVLENLFILKIDDIDSLMGILEVYNNLYKSYFPSFIKIRQSPIFLSISCANIKYPFFEHWKFF
;
A
#
# COMPACT_ATOMS: atom_id res chain seq x y z
N MET A 1 -26.23 -13.05 -11.21
CA MET A 1 -25.25 -12.13 -10.61
C MET A 1 -25.10 -12.54 -9.17
N SER A 2 -23.96 -13.14 -8.80
CA SER A 2 -23.64 -13.41 -7.39
C SER A 2 -23.55 -12.05 -6.70
N LYS A 3 -24.30 -11.89 -5.61
CA LYS A 3 -24.17 -10.69 -4.80
C LYS A 3 -22.78 -10.71 -4.13
N GLU A 4 -22.12 -9.57 -4.15
CA GLU A 4 -20.75 -9.42 -3.64
C GLU A 4 -20.77 -9.46 -2.12
N ILE A 5 -20.04 -10.40 -1.51
CA ILE A 5 -19.89 -10.47 -0.05
C ILE A 5 -19.20 -9.18 0.43
N LEU A 6 -19.69 -8.60 1.52
CA LEU A 6 -19.11 -7.40 2.13
C LEU A 6 -17.90 -7.76 2.99
N VAL A 7 -16.80 -8.08 2.33
CA VAL A 7 -15.57 -8.60 2.95
C VAL A 7 -15.00 -7.65 4.00
N GLU A 8 -15.02 -6.35 3.75
CA GLU A 8 -14.47 -5.33 4.66
C GLU A 8 -15.23 -5.27 6.00
N LEU A 9 -16.42 -5.86 6.07
CA LEU A 9 -17.28 -5.90 7.25
C LEU A 9 -17.33 -7.26 7.94
N HIS A 10 -16.53 -8.23 7.52
CA HIS A 10 -16.53 -9.59 8.06
C HIS A 10 -16.40 -9.61 9.61
N ASP A 11 -15.55 -8.73 10.16
CA ASP A 11 -15.28 -8.61 11.59
C ASP A 11 -15.97 -7.44 12.30
N LEU A 12 -17.01 -6.86 11.68
CA LEU A 12 -17.74 -5.70 12.21
C LEU A 12 -18.24 -5.88 13.65
N LEU A 13 -18.56 -7.12 14.08
CA LEU A 13 -18.99 -7.40 15.45
C LEU A 13 -17.91 -7.18 16.51
N LYS A 14 -16.63 -7.14 16.13
CA LYS A 14 -15.51 -6.79 17.04
C LYS A 14 -15.60 -5.33 17.53
N LEU A 15 -16.39 -4.47 16.87
CA LEU A 15 -16.69 -3.12 17.35
C LEU A 15 -17.69 -3.11 18.51
N ALA A 16 -18.63 -4.05 18.53
CA ALA A 16 -19.68 -4.14 19.55
C ALA A 16 -19.35 -5.14 20.67
N THR A 17 -18.26 -5.90 20.54
CA THR A 17 -17.91 -6.99 21.46
C THR A 17 -16.41 -7.01 21.76
N SER A 18 -16.04 -7.62 22.88
CA SER A 18 -14.64 -7.65 23.35
C SER A 18 -13.75 -8.66 22.62
N GLY A 19 -14.27 -9.43 21.65
CA GLY A 19 -13.52 -10.45 20.92
C GLY A 19 -14.33 -11.05 19.78
N HIS A 20 -13.93 -12.23 19.30
CA HIS A 20 -14.70 -12.94 18.26
C HIS A 20 -16.13 -13.24 18.73
N ALA A 21 -17.11 -12.70 18.01
CA ALA A 21 -18.52 -12.86 18.32
C ALA A 21 -19.21 -13.65 17.21
N CYS A 22 -19.83 -14.77 17.59
CA CYS A 22 -20.70 -15.50 16.68
C CYS A 22 -21.98 -14.69 16.41
N PRO A 23 -22.31 -14.34 15.16
CA PRO A 23 -23.50 -13.54 14.86
C PRO A 23 -24.80 -14.21 15.32
N HIS A 24 -24.81 -15.55 15.41
CA HIS A 24 -25.96 -16.33 15.89
C HIS A 24 -26.34 -16.03 17.35
N LYS A 25 -25.41 -15.54 18.16
CA LYS A 25 -25.68 -15.12 19.55
C LYS A 25 -26.27 -13.72 19.66
N HIS A 26 -26.26 -12.98 18.57
CA HIS A 26 -26.74 -11.60 18.49
C HIS A 26 -27.92 -11.46 17.53
N LYS A 27 -28.61 -12.57 17.18
CA LYS A 27 -29.73 -12.58 16.21
C LYS A 27 -30.81 -11.55 16.54
N GLU A 28 -31.16 -11.40 17.81
CA GLU A 28 -32.15 -10.42 18.27
C GLU A 28 -31.75 -8.97 17.96
N HIS A 29 -30.44 -8.69 17.92
CA HIS A 29 -29.88 -7.38 17.60
C HIS A 29 -29.42 -7.26 16.15
N LEU A 30 -29.60 -8.30 15.32
CA LEU A 30 -29.17 -8.37 13.92
C LEU A 30 -30.32 -8.74 12.99
N SER A 31 -31.58 -8.54 13.40
CA SER A 31 -32.77 -8.98 12.66
C SER A 31 -32.79 -8.50 11.21
N ASP A 32 -32.35 -7.26 10.96
CA ASP A 32 -32.30 -6.70 9.61
C ASP A 32 -31.05 -7.13 8.85
N ALA A 33 -29.90 -7.26 9.53
CA ALA A 33 -28.68 -7.78 8.94
C ALA A 33 -28.82 -9.25 8.48
N ILE A 34 -29.61 -10.08 9.18
CA ILE A 34 -29.95 -11.45 8.77
C ILE A 34 -30.66 -11.45 7.40
N ASN A 35 -31.49 -10.44 7.14
CA ASN A 35 -32.21 -10.30 5.88
C ASN A 35 -31.34 -9.75 4.74
N LYS A 36 -30.05 -9.47 5.00
CA LYS A 36 -29.04 -9.04 4.03
C LYS A 36 -28.03 -10.18 3.84
N PRO A 37 -28.25 -11.08 2.86
CA PRO A 37 -27.45 -12.31 2.72
C PRO A 37 -25.95 -12.05 2.65
N ASP A 38 -25.54 -10.96 2.01
CA ASP A 38 -24.13 -10.63 1.76
C ASP A 38 -23.41 -10.26 3.06
N LEU A 39 -24.04 -9.43 3.91
CA LEU A 39 -23.52 -9.09 5.23
C LEU A 39 -23.60 -10.29 6.17
N TRP A 40 -24.74 -10.98 6.21
CA TRP A 40 -24.91 -12.12 7.13
C TRP A 40 -23.88 -13.22 6.85
N THR A 41 -23.62 -13.50 5.57
CA THR A 41 -22.57 -14.44 5.15
C THR A 41 -21.20 -13.95 5.62
N ALA A 42 -20.87 -12.67 5.42
CA ALA A 42 -19.60 -12.10 5.87
C ALA A 42 -19.39 -12.25 7.39
N LEU A 43 -20.42 -11.97 8.20
CA LEU A 43 -20.36 -12.10 9.66
C LEU A 43 -20.22 -13.55 10.13
N CYS A 44 -20.61 -14.53 9.31
CA CYS A 44 -20.56 -15.95 9.65
C CYS A 44 -19.20 -16.62 9.41
N HIS A 45 -18.18 -15.90 8.90
CA HIS A 45 -16.90 -16.51 8.54
C HIS A 45 -16.18 -17.21 9.71
N HIS A 46 -16.28 -16.71 10.94
CA HIS A 46 -15.74 -17.41 12.14
C HIS A 46 -16.48 -18.71 12.49
N CYS A 47 -17.68 -18.96 11.97
CA CYS A 47 -18.39 -20.22 12.19
C CYS A 47 -17.90 -21.37 11.29
N VAL A 48 -17.04 -21.11 10.31
CA VAL A 48 -16.58 -22.11 9.34
C VAL A 48 -15.79 -23.23 10.01
N THR A 49 -14.74 -22.92 10.78
CA THR A 49 -13.88 -23.94 11.43
C THR A 49 -14.12 -24.09 12.94
N LYS A 50 -15.14 -23.44 13.51
CA LYS A 50 -15.43 -23.43 14.96
C LYS A 50 -14.19 -23.08 15.81
N THR A 51 -13.35 -22.15 15.33
CA THR A 51 -12.18 -21.60 16.02
C THR A 51 -12.60 -20.84 17.29
N GLY A 52 -12.97 -21.55 18.37
CA GLY A 52 -13.47 -20.90 19.59
C GLY A 52 -14.13 -21.77 20.67
N GLY A 53 -14.03 -23.10 20.62
CA GLY A 53 -14.60 -23.97 21.67
C GLY A 53 -16.12 -23.83 21.85
N LYS A 54 -16.63 -23.97 23.09
CA LYS A 54 -18.07 -23.97 23.47
C LYS A 54 -18.89 -22.79 22.92
N HIS A 55 -18.24 -21.75 22.38
CA HIS A 55 -18.90 -20.56 21.84
C HIS A 55 -19.63 -20.78 20.50
N HIS A 56 -19.37 -21.87 19.79
CA HIS A 56 -19.99 -22.21 18.48
C HIS A 56 -20.77 -23.54 18.48
N ALA A 57 -21.12 -24.08 19.65
CA ALA A 57 -21.80 -25.38 19.76
C ALA A 57 -23.09 -25.48 18.92
N ASP A 58 -23.83 -24.36 18.83
CA ASP A 58 -25.12 -24.28 18.11
C ASP A 58 -25.01 -23.64 16.71
N CYS A 59 -23.80 -23.32 16.23
CA CYS A 59 -23.61 -22.74 14.90
C CYS A 59 -23.51 -23.85 13.84
N ASN A 60 -24.59 -24.07 13.08
CA ASN A 60 -24.54 -24.88 11.87
C ASN A 60 -24.70 -23.98 10.64
N VAL A 61 -23.58 -23.58 10.05
CA VAL A 61 -23.53 -22.79 8.80
C VAL A 61 -23.41 -23.68 7.56
N TYR A 62 -23.30 -24.99 7.74
CA TYR A 62 -23.11 -25.92 6.64
C TYR A 62 -24.45 -26.34 6.00
N PRO A 63 -24.48 -26.54 4.67
CA PRO A 63 -23.35 -26.40 3.74
C PRO A 63 -22.97 -24.92 3.49
N ILE A 64 -21.67 -24.65 3.28
CA ILE A 64 -21.18 -23.29 3.03
C ILE A 64 -20.82 -23.09 1.54
N PRO A 65 -21.08 -21.90 0.96
CA PRO A 65 -20.61 -21.57 -0.37
C PRO A 65 -19.10 -21.31 -0.38
N LYS A 66 -18.46 -21.49 -1.55
CA LYS A 66 -17.02 -21.24 -1.73
C LYS A 66 -16.59 -19.83 -1.32
N GLU A 67 -17.44 -18.83 -1.51
CA GLU A 67 -17.14 -17.44 -1.19
C GLU A 67 -17.00 -17.26 0.34
N LEU A 68 -17.84 -17.95 1.13
CA LEU A 68 -17.69 -17.94 2.59
C LEU A 68 -16.41 -18.67 3.04
N PHE A 69 -16.05 -19.76 2.35
CA PHE A 69 -14.79 -20.45 2.59
C PHE A 69 -13.58 -19.55 2.31
N TYR A 70 -13.55 -18.85 1.16
CA TYR A 70 -12.47 -17.94 0.83
C TYR A 70 -12.38 -16.76 1.78
N LEU A 71 -13.50 -16.22 2.25
CA LEU A 71 -13.48 -15.18 3.26
C LEU A 71 -12.85 -15.68 4.56
N HIS A 72 -13.23 -16.87 5.01
CA HIS A 72 -12.64 -17.47 6.20
C HIS A 72 -11.15 -17.75 6.04
N TYR A 73 -10.72 -18.24 4.87
CA TYR A 73 -9.32 -18.54 4.63
C TYR A 73 -8.48 -17.25 4.46
N ALA A 74 -9.04 -16.21 3.84
CA ALA A 74 -8.42 -14.90 3.75
C ALA A 74 -8.22 -14.24 5.13
N ASP A 75 -9.17 -14.40 6.06
CA ASP A 75 -9.02 -14.02 7.47
C ASP A 75 -7.81 -14.70 8.13
N ILE A 76 -7.65 -16.01 7.90
CA ILE A 76 -6.47 -16.76 8.38
C ILE A 76 -5.16 -16.17 7.84
N LEU A 77 -5.11 -15.86 6.54
CA LEU A 77 -3.91 -15.31 5.88
C LEU A 77 -3.61 -13.87 6.34
N ALA A 78 -4.61 -13.04 6.59
CA ALA A 78 -4.40 -11.69 7.11
C ALA A 78 -3.86 -11.71 8.56
N SER A 79 -4.26 -12.69 9.38
CA SER A 79 -3.85 -12.81 10.79
C SER A 79 -2.53 -13.54 11.05
N ILE A 80 -1.74 -13.90 10.02
CA ILE A 80 -0.50 -14.71 10.19
C ILE A 80 0.42 -14.14 11.28
N ILE A 81 0.67 -12.82 11.24
CA ILE A 81 1.58 -12.18 12.19
C ILE A 81 0.95 -12.04 13.58
N SER A 82 -0.36 -11.77 13.67
CA SER A 82 -1.08 -11.73 14.95
C SER A 82 -0.97 -13.07 15.67
N ARG A 83 -1.07 -14.18 14.93
CA ARG A 83 -0.94 -15.54 15.48
C ARG A 83 0.49 -15.87 15.87
N ARG A 84 1.48 -15.48 15.06
CA ARG A 84 2.91 -15.68 15.39
C ARG A 84 3.33 -14.97 16.68
N LEU A 85 2.82 -13.75 16.89
CA LEU A 85 3.18 -12.92 18.02
C LEU A 85 2.16 -13.04 19.18
N GLU A 86 1.24 -14.01 19.12
CA GLU A 86 0.19 -14.18 20.11
C GLU A 86 0.79 -14.32 21.52
N GLY A 87 0.28 -13.51 22.45
CA GLY A 87 0.69 -13.56 23.85
C GLY A 87 2.03 -12.91 24.15
N LYS A 88 2.81 -12.48 23.13
CA LYS A 88 4.06 -11.75 23.31
C LYS A 88 3.83 -10.30 23.74
N ILE A 89 2.81 -9.65 23.16
CA ILE A 89 2.43 -8.28 23.52
C ILE A 89 0.93 -8.20 23.80
N LYS A 90 0.60 -7.91 25.06
CA LYS A 90 -0.79 -7.67 25.47
C LYS A 90 -1.05 -6.17 25.52
N SER A 91 -1.83 -5.68 24.56
CA SER A 91 -2.30 -4.29 24.55
C SER A 91 -3.76 -4.20 24.12
N LYS A 92 -4.45 -3.17 24.61
CA LYS A 92 -5.83 -2.85 24.21
C LYS A 92 -5.91 -1.91 23.02
N SER A 93 -4.82 -1.25 22.63
CA SER A 93 -4.69 -0.46 21.40
C SER A 93 -3.74 -1.13 20.42
N VAL A 94 -3.84 -0.71 19.16
CA VAL A 94 -2.92 -1.08 18.08
C VAL A 94 -1.49 -0.76 18.51
N TYR A 95 -0.65 -1.78 18.57
CA TYR A 95 0.75 -1.67 18.93
C TYR A 95 1.59 -1.35 17.71
N LYS A 96 2.17 -0.15 17.71
CA LYS A 96 3.04 0.33 16.64
C LYS A 96 4.48 0.39 17.12
N ILE A 97 5.36 -0.38 16.50
CA ILE A 97 6.78 -0.48 16.88
C ILE A 97 7.46 0.90 16.81
N TRP A 98 7.08 1.72 15.82
CA TRP A 98 7.60 3.07 15.63
C TRP A 98 7.01 4.11 16.60
N ASN A 99 5.85 3.82 17.20
CA ASN A 99 5.12 4.73 18.08
C ASN A 99 4.50 4.04 19.31
N PRO A 100 5.26 3.85 20.40
CA PRO A 100 4.75 3.24 21.62
C PRO A 100 3.86 4.18 22.45
N ASN A 101 3.74 5.46 22.07
CA ASN A 101 3.00 6.48 22.84
C ASN A 101 1.50 6.53 22.49
N ILE A 102 0.98 5.51 21.79
CA ILE A 102 -0.42 5.48 21.37
C ILE A 102 -1.32 5.35 22.59
N ILE A 103 -2.28 6.26 22.68
CA ILE A 103 -3.28 6.29 23.73
C ILE A 103 -4.01 4.93 23.73
N PRO A 104 -4.15 4.26 24.89
CA PRO A 104 -4.96 3.06 25.01
C PRO A 104 -6.30 3.25 24.32
N TYR A 105 -6.70 2.30 23.46
CA TYR A 105 -8.07 2.28 22.98
C TYR A 105 -8.95 2.14 24.21
N GLU A 106 -9.64 3.22 24.56
CA GLU A 106 -10.63 3.19 25.61
C GLU A 106 -11.77 2.34 25.08
N ASN A 107 -11.71 1.05 25.43
CA ASN A 107 -12.86 0.20 25.40
C ASN A 107 -13.82 0.67 26.50
N LYS A 108 -14.36 1.89 26.34
CA LYS A 108 -15.69 2.20 26.88
C LYS A 108 -16.50 1.06 26.33
N GLU A 109 -16.90 0.08 27.14
CA GLU A 109 -17.71 -1.02 26.64
C GLU A 109 -18.79 -0.40 25.75
N TRP A 110 -18.68 -0.59 24.44
CA TRP A 110 -19.71 -0.13 23.52
C TRP A 110 -20.86 -1.11 23.72
N LYS A 111 -21.56 -0.98 24.87
CA LYS A 111 -22.95 -1.43 25.08
C LYS A 111 -23.90 -0.61 24.21
N ASP A 112 -23.39 -0.13 23.08
CA ASP A 112 -24.06 0.82 22.24
C ASP A 112 -24.89 0.00 21.27
N LYS A 113 -26.09 -0.37 21.74
CA LYS A 113 -27.14 -0.89 20.87
C LYS A 113 -27.27 -0.03 19.61
N SER A 114 -26.95 1.27 19.71
CA SER A 114 -26.96 2.20 18.58
C SER A 114 -26.01 1.80 17.44
N LEU A 115 -24.88 1.13 17.69
CA LEU A 115 -23.97 0.69 16.62
C LEU A 115 -24.57 -0.49 15.86
N LEU A 116 -25.09 -1.49 16.58
CA LEU A 116 -25.78 -2.64 15.98
C LEU A 116 -27.08 -2.20 15.27
N GLU A 117 -27.81 -1.23 15.84
CA GLU A 117 -28.97 -0.58 15.21
C GLU A 117 -28.56 0.22 13.96
N LYS A 118 -27.43 0.92 13.97
CA LYS A 118 -26.88 1.62 12.80
C LYS A 118 -26.50 0.61 11.71
N ILE A 119 -25.88 -0.52 12.08
CA ILE A 119 -25.54 -1.60 11.14
C ILE A 119 -26.81 -2.21 10.52
N ASN A 120 -27.85 -2.46 11.34
CA ASN A 120 -29.14 -2.95 10.86
C ASN A 120 -29.83 -1.99 9.90
N SER A 121 -29.81 -0.69 10.21
CA SER A 121 -30.46 0.34 9.40
C SER A 121 -29.65 0.79 8.17
N THR A 122 -28.36 0.42 8.07
CA THR A 122 -27.49 0.82 6.95
C THR A 122 -27.91 0.14 5.65
N ALA A 123 -28.24 0.93 4.63
CA ALA A 123 -28.49 0.41 3.28
C ALA A 123 -27.21 0.35 2.43
N ASP A 124 -26.27 1.26 2.67
CA ASP A 124 -24.98 1.36 1.97
C ASP A 124 -23.82 1.12 2.93
N PHE A 125 -23.31 -0.11 2.91
CA PHE A 125 -22.23 -0.56 3.77
C PHE A 125 -20.86 0.00 3.39
N SER A 126 -20.64 0.35 2.12
CA SER A 126 -19.41 1.00 1.68
C SER A 126 -19.33 2.42 2.24
N SER A 127 -20.45 3.15 2.24
CA SER A 127 -20.53 4.46 2.90
C SER A 127 -20.38 4.34 4.42
N TYR A 128 -20.99 3.32 5.05
CA TYR A 128 -20.81 3.07 6.47
C TYR A 128 -19.34 2.82 6.85
N PHE A 129 -18.62 1.97 6.09
CA PHE A 129 -17.21 1.71 6.38
C PHE A 129 -16.37 2.99 6.33
N LYS A 130 -16.58 3.83 5.32
CA LYS A 130 -15.91 5.14 5.18
C LYS A 130 -16.27 6.12 6.30
N GLU A 131 -17.53 6.21 6.68
CA GLU A 131 -17.98 7.10 7.76
C GLU A 131 -17.40 6.72 9.13
N ASN A 132 -17.13 5.43 9.34
CA ASN A 132 -16.65 4.88 10.60
C ASN A 132 -15.17 4.45 10.51
N GLU A 133 -14.45 4.84 9.47
CA GLU A 133 -13.08 4.36 9.17
C GLU A 133 -12.13 4.55 10.36
N GLN A 134 -12.21 5.70 11.04
CA GLN A 134 -11.39 5.98 12.21
C GLN A 134 -11.63 4.96 13.35
N ILE A 135 -12.86 4.49 13.54
CA ILE A 135 -13.18 3.49 14.56
C ILE A 135 -12.48 2.15 14.23
N PHE A 136 -12.46 1.76 12.96
CA PHE A 136 -11.75 0.56 12.51
C PHE A 136 -10.22 0.71 12.66
N ARG A 137 -9.68 1.90 12.44
CA ARG A 137 -8.25 2.20 12.61
C ARG A 137 -7.82 2.19 14.08
N ASP A 138 -8.67 2.69 14.97
CA ASP A 138 -8.36 2.77 16.40
C ASP A 138 -8.53 1.42 17.11
N ARG A 139 -9.43 0.57 16.61
CA ARG A 139 -9.72 -0.75 17.17
C ARG A 139 -8.63 -1.75 16.75
N PRO A 140 -7.90 -2.40 17.66
CA PRO A 140 -7.01 -3.50 17.28
C PRO A 140 -7.79 -4.73 16.83
N GLU A 141 -7.27 -5.44 15.83
CA GLU A 141 -7.86 -6.67 15.29
C GLU A 141 -8.08 -7.72 16.40
N ASP A 142 -7.05 -8.00 17.21
CA ASP A 142 -7.12 -8.93 18.34
C ASP A 142 -6.78 -8.25 19.67
N MET A 143 -7.84 -7.74 20.33
CA MET A 143 -7.72 -6.95 21.56
C MET A 143 -7.15 -7.77 22.72
N GLY A 144 -6.08 -7.26 23.34
CA GLY A 144 -5.51 -7.85 24.55
C GLY A 144 -4.66 -9.10 24.30
N ARG A 145 -4.49 -9.53 23.05
CA ARG A 145 -3.66 -10.69 22.68
C ARG A 145 -2.50 -10.33 21.77
N CYS A 146 -2.79 -9.70 20.63
CA CYS A 146 -1.76 -9.41 19.63
C CYS A 146 -2.15 -8.24 18.70
N PRO A 147 -2.03 -6.99 19.16
CA PRO A 147 -2.67 -5.87 18.49
C PRO A 147 -1.76 -5.19 17.45
N PHE A 148 -0.99 -5.93 16.64
CA PHE A 148 -0.09 -5.31 15.65
C PHE A 148 -0.81 -4.79 14.39
N ALA A 149 -2.09 -5.11 14.22
CA ALA A 149 -2.93 -4.63 13.15
C ALA A 149 -4.18 -3.96 13.74
N SER A 150 -4.59 -2.84 13.16
CA SER A 150 -5.95 -2.33 13.33
C SER A 150 -6.95 -3.24 12.63
N LEU A 151 -8.21 -3.11 13.03
CA LEU A 151 -9.31 -3.79 12.36
C LEU A 151 -9.45 -3.33 10.90
N TYR A 152 -9.11 -2.06 10.63
CA TYR A 152 -9.04 -1.51 9.27
C TYR A 152 -8.01 -2.27 8.41
N THR A 153 -6.75 -2.31 8.85
CA THR A 153 -5.67 -2.98 8.12
C THR A 153 -5.94 -4.47 7.93
N HIS A 154 -6.47 -5.14 8.95
CA HIS A 154 -6.90 -6.54 8.84
C HIS A 154 -7.94 -6.68 7.73
N SER A 155 -8.99 -5.86 7.74
CA SER A 155 -10.07 -5.92 6.75
C SER A 155 -9.62 -5.68 5.31
N GLU A 156 -8.71 -4.72 5.09
CA GLU A 156 -8.12 -4.49 3.76
C GLU A 156 -7.27 -5.69 3.29
N LEU A 157 -6.49 -6.29 4.19
CA LEU A 157 -5.70 -7.48 3.84
C LEU A 157 -6.57 -8.70 3.58
N VAL A 158 -7.64 -8.90 4.37
CA VAL A 158 -8.63 -9.96 4.13
C VAL A 158 -9.28 -9.77 2.77
N LYS A 159 -9.65 -8.54 2.41
CA LYS A 159 -10.18 -8.24 1.06
C LYS A 159 -9.20 -8.63 -0.03
N ASN A 160 -7.94 -8.20 0.08
CA ASN A 160 -6.93 -8.51 -0.93
C ASN A 160 -6.69 -10.02 -1.09
N TRP A 161 -6.64 -10.77 0.02
CA TRP A 161 -6.52 -12.22 -0.02
C TRP A 161 -7.78 -12.90 -0.56
N TYR A 162 -8.96 -12.42 -0.19
CA TYR A 162 -10.24 -12.91 -0.71
C TYR A 162 -10.32 -12.76 -2.22
N ASP A 163 -10.01 -11.56 -2.74
CA ASP A 163 -10.00 -11.26 -4.16
C ASP A 163 -9.01 -12.16 -4.91
N PHE A 164 -7.84 -12.42 -4.30
CA PHE A 164 -6.83 -13.31 -4.87
C PHE A 164 -7.34 -14.76 -4.97
N LEU A 165 -7.95 -15.28 -3.89
CA LEU A 165 -8.50 -16.63 -3.87
C LEU A 165 -9.65 -16.78 -4.88
N LEU A 166 -10.53 -15.78 -4.97
CA LEU A 166 -11.68 -15.78 -5.88
C LEU A 166 -11.25 -15.71 -7.35
N LYS A 167 -10.31 -14.81 -7.70
CA LYS A 167 -9.77 -14.69 -9.07
C LYS A 167 -9.09 -15.97 -9.54
N ASN A 168 -8.55 -16.77 -8.61
CA ASN A 168 -7.76 -17.96 -8.91
C ASN A 168 -8.46 -19.26 -8.47
N GLU A 169 -9.79 -19.28 -8.44
CA GLU A 169 -10.54 -20.41 -7.91
C GLU A 169 -10.27 -21.75 -8.60
N ALA A 170 -9.99 -21.72 -9.91
CA ALA A 170 -9.64 -22.90 -10.68
C ALA A 170 -8.29 -23.49 -10.26
N TYR A 171 -7.34 -22.65 -9.81
CA TYR A 171 -6.04 -23.08 -9.30
C TYR A 171 -6.16 -23.73 -7.91
N PHE A 172 -7.04 -23.20 -7.06
CA PHE A 172 -7.29 -23.73 -5.72
C PHE A 172 -8.21 -24.95 -5.69
N GLU A 173 -8.87 -25.27 -6.81
CA GLU A 173 -9.75 -26.45 -6.96
C GLU A 173 -10.89 -26.48 -5.92
N THR A 174 -11.33 -25.32 -5.47
CA THR A 174 -12.37 -25.18 -4.44
C THR A 174 -13.75 -25.57 -4.98
N PRO A 175 -14.46 -26.51 -4.34
CA PRO A 175 -15.81 -26.88 -4.75
C PRO A 175 -16.78 -25.72 -4.53
N LYS A 176 -17.84 -25.63 -5.34
CA LYS A 176 -18.85 -24.57 -5.22
C LYS A 176 -19.51 -24.51 -3.84
N GLU A 177 -19.66 -25.67 -3.21
CA GLU A 177 -20.28 -25.84 -1.91
C GLU A 177 -19.48 -26.87 -1.10
N ILE A 178 -19.29 -26.60 0.19
CA ILE A 178 -18.58 -27.48 1.12
C ILE A 178 -19.58 -27.97 2.17
N SER A 179 -19.70 -29.30 2.29
CA SER A 179 -20.79 -29.94 3.03
C SER A 179 -20.59 -30.00 4.54
N SER A 180 -19.34 -29.95 5.03
CA SER A 180 -19.05 -30.11 6.45
C SER A 180 -17.73 -29.46 6.86
N ILE A 181 -17.54 -29.32 8.17
CA ILE A 181 -16.32 -28.78 8.78
C ILE A 181 -15.09 -29.64 8.49
N GLU A 182 -15.24 -30.97 8.45
CA GLU A 182 -14.17 -31.90 8.09
C GLU A 182 -13.69 -31.63 6.66
N LYS A 183 -14.62 -31.42 5.72
CA LYS A 183 -14.29 -31.07 4.34
C LYS A 183 -13.63 -29.71 4.19
N THR A 184 -14.04 -28.73 4.99
CA THR A 184 -13.35 -27.44 5.05
C THR A 184 -11.91 -27.59 5.52
N ASN A 185 -11.68 -28.33 6.61
CA ASN A 185 -10.33 -28.54 7.14
C ASN A 185 -9.46 -29.34 6.16
N GLU A 186 -10.00 -30.39 5.52
CA GLU A 186 -9.31 -31.13 4.45
C GLU A 186 -8.88 -30.20 3.31
N LEU A 187 -9.74 -29.25 2.92
CA LEU A 187 -9.45 -28.30 1.86
C LEU A 187 -8.39 -27.27 2.26
N ILE A 188 -8.44 -26.73 3.49
CA ILE A 188 -7.39 -25.84 4.01
C ILE A 188 -6.04 -26.57 4.00
N ASP A 189 -6.00 -27.79 4.54
CA ASP A 189 -4.82 -28.64 4.56
C ASP A 189 -4.27 -28.91 3.16
N LEU A 190 -5.16 -29.18 2.19
CA LEU A 190 -4.79 -29.40 0.79
C LEU A 190 -4.13 -28.14 0.20
N ILE A 191 -4.74 -26.98 0.40
CA ILE A 191 -4.24 -25.70 -0.11
C ILE A 191 -2.87 -25.39 0.51
N GLU A 192 -2.75 -25.45 1.83
CA GLU A 192 -1.50 -25.12 2.54
C GLU A 192 -0.34 -26.08 2.20
N LYS A 193 -0.63 -27.36 1.95
CA LYS A 193 0.40 -28.37 1.65
C LYS A 193 0.79 -28.45 0.17
N GLN A 194 -0.13 -28.13 -0.75
CA GLN A 194 0.06 -28.40 -2.18
C GLN A 194 0.08 -27.15 -3.05
N LYS A 195 -0.45 -26.03 -2.58
CA LYS A 195 -0.54 -24.80 -3.37
C LYS A 195 0.56 -23.83 -2.93
N GLU A 196 1.28 -23.34 -3.92
CA GLU A 196 2.27 -22.29 -3.76
C GLU A 196 1.73 -20.98 -4.35
N VAL A 197 2.34 -19.88 -3.92
CA VAL A 197 2.10 -18.54 -4.48
C VAL A 197 3.44 -17.87 -4.74
N TYR A 198 3.45 -16.88 -5.63
CA TYR A 198 4.57 -15.95 -5.74
C TYR A 198 4.22 -14.68 -4.98
N LEU A 199 4.99 -14.38 -3.95
CA LEU A 199 5.05 -13.03 -3.41
C LEU A 199 6.00 -12.20 -4.27
N CYS A 200 5.57 -11.02 -4.69
CA CYS A 200 6.29 -10.20 -5.65
C CYS A 200 6.44 -8.78 -5.16
N TYR A 201 7.61 -8.18 -5.41
CA TYR A 201 7.83 -6.75 -5.26
C TYR A 201 8.41 -6.20 -6.56
N SER A 202 7.78 -5.16 -7.12
CA SER A 202 8.24 -4.49 -8.33
C SER A 202 8.50 -3.01 -8.06
N ILE A 203 9.70 -2.56 -8.40
CA ILE A 203 10.13 -1.16 -8.32
C ILE A 203 10.16 -0.58 -9.72
N ILE A 204 9.55 0.59 -9.89
CA ILE A 204 9.57 1.36 -11.13
C ILE A 204 10.83 2.22 -11.14
N LYS A 205 11.66 2.02 -12.17
CA LYS A 205 12.86 2.80 -12.43
C LYS A 205 12.79 3.48 -13.79
N SER A 206 13.55 4.54 -13.96
CA SER A 206 13.66 5.27 -15.22
C SER A 206 15.12 5.63 -15.45
N ASP A 207 15.63 5.32 -16.65
CA ASP A 207 16.92 5.86 -17.12
C ASP A 207 16.73 7.25 -17.77
N THR A 208 15.48 7.67 -17.95
CA THR A 208 15.15 8.98 -18.50
C THR A 208 15.48 10.04 -17.45
N ILE A 209 16.29 11.04 -17.82
CA ILE A 209 16.50 12.23 -17.00
C ILE A 209 15.21 13.06 -17.04
N PHE A 210 14.59 13.28 -15.89
CA PHE A 210 13.40 14.13 -15.81
C PHE A 210 13.78 15.59 -15.90
N VAL A 211 13.79 16.11 -17.13
CA VAL A 211 14.16 17.49 -17.42
C VAL A 211 13.09 18.46 -16.93
N ARG A 212 11.81 18.09 -17.05
CA ARG A 212 10.67 18.92 -16.66
C ARG A 212 9.84 18.23 -15.59
N ILE A 213 9.15 19.04 -14.81
CA ILE A 213 8.29 18.58 -13.70
C ILE A 213 7.22 17.60 -14.19
N LYS A 214 6.63 17.86 -15.36
CA LYS A 214 5.64 16.98 -15.99
C LYS A 214 6.17 15.58 -16.32
N ASP A 215 7.49 15.37 -16.37
CA ASP A 215 8.06 14.05 -16.58
C ASP A 215 7.83 13.13 -15.38
N THR A 216 7.59 13.68 -14.18
CA THR A 216 7.18 12.90 -12.99
C THR A 216 5.84 12.17 -13.16
N TYR A 217 5.00 12.56 -14.13
CA TYR A 217 3.77 11.85 -14.47
C TYR A 217 4.02 10.40 -14.90
N LEU A 218 5.24 10.09 -15.38
CA LEU A 218 5.67 8.75 -15.75
C LEU A 218 5.47 7.72 -14.64
N PHE A 219 5.69 8.09 -13.38
CA PHE A 219 5.49 7.17 -12.24
C PHE A 219 4.03 6.73 -12.12
N LYS A 220 3.08 7.64 -12.36
CA LYS A 220 1.65 7.33 -12.31
C LYS A 220 1.26 6.33 -13.40
N ILE A 221 1.76 6.53 -14.61
CA ILE A 221 1.49 5.65 -15.75
C ILE A 221 2.12 4.27 -15.53
N ALA A 222 3.39 4.23 -15.12
CA ALA A 222 4.10 2.98 -14.89
C ALA A 222 3.40 2.12 -13.83
N LYS A 223 2.89 2.72 -12.75
CA LYS A 223 2.04 2.02 -11.78
C LYS A 223 0.76 1.48 -12.40
N SER A 224 0.06 2.27 -13.20
CA SER A 224 -1.17 1.83 -13.87
C SER A 224 -0.91 0.62 -14.77
N VAL A 225 0.15 0.70 -15.59
CA VAL A 225 0.57 -0.40 -16.47
C VAL A 225 0.89 -1.66 -15.66
N LEU A 226 1.61 -1.52 -14.56
CA LEU A 226 1.95 -2.64 -13.69
C LEU A 226 0.70 -3.27 -13.06
N LYS A 227 -0.26 -2.48 -12.57
CA LYS A 227 -1.54 -2.99 -12.05
C LYS A 227 -2.32 -3.75 -13.12
N ASP A 228 -2.40 -3.23 -14.33
CA ASP A 228 -3.08 -3.90 -15.43
C ASP A 228 -2.42 -5.24 -15.77
N CYS A 229 -1.08 -5.31 -15.71
CA CYS A 229 -0.35 -6.56 -15.90
C CYS A 229 -0.65 -7.58 -14.81
N ILE A 230 -0.64 -7.15 -13.54
CA ILE A 230 -0.96 -7.97 -12.37
C ILE A 230 -2.37 -8.53 -12.51
N ASP A 231 -3.35 -7.69 -12.84
CA ASP A 231 -4.75 -8.10 -12.97
C ASP A 231 -4.96 -9.12 -14.09
N ILE A 232 -4.34 -8.90 -15.27
CA ILE A 232 -4.43 -9.82 -16.43
C ILE A 232 -3.96 -11.24 -16.12
N VAL A 233 -3.04 -11.40 -15.17
CA VAL A 233 -2.51 -12.71 -14.78
C VAL A 233 -3.17 -13.29 -13.53
N GLY A 234 -4.30 -12.72 -13.09
CA GLY A 234 -5.00 -13.15 -11.88
C GLY A 234 -4.32 -12.72 -10.58
N GLY A 235 -3.36 -11.81 -10.65
CA GLY A 235 -2.69 -11.26 -9.49
C GLY A 235 -3.56 -10.28 -8.70
N VAL A 236 -3.17 -10.04 -7.46
CA VAL A 236 -3.75 -9.00 -6.61
C VAL A 236 -2.67 -8.15 -5.97
N VAL A 237 -2.86 -6.84 -6.03
CA VAL A 237 -2.02 -5.86 -5.34
C VAL A 237 -2.31 -5.95 -3.85
N LEU A 238 -1.29 -6.22 -3.06
CA LEU A 238 -1.37 -6.19 -1.61
C LEU A 238 -1.10 -4.79 -1.07
N TYR A 239 -0.18 -4.06 -1.72
CA TYR A 239 0.17 -2.70 -1.31
C TYR A 239 0.83 -1.88 -2.43
N GLU A 240 0.66 -0.56 -2.38
CA GLU A 240 1.25 0.41 -3.31
C GLU A 240 2.22 1.38 -2.62
N LEU A 241 3.50 1.29 -2.98
CA LEU A 241 4.52 2.25 -2.56
C LEU A 241 4.62 3.39 -3.57
N PHE A 242 5.28 4.49 -3.20
CA PHE A 242 5.46 5.65 -4.09
C PHE A 242 6.08 5.28 -5.46
N ASN A 243 7.06 4.39 -5.47
CA ASN A 243 7.78 3.95 -6.68
C ASN A 243 7.66 2.43 -6.93
N GLY A 244 6.76 1.71 -6.27
CA GLY A 244 6.68 0.27 -6.44
C GLY A 244 5.35 -0.33 -5.99
N ILE A 245 5.17 -1.61 -6.25
CA ILE A 245 3.95 -2.36 -5.92
C ILE A 245 4.34 -3.72 -5.35
N ILE A 246 3.67 -4.11 -4.27
CA ILE A 246 3.75 -5.45 -3.68
C ILE A 246 2.48 -6.19 -4.05
N PHE A 247 2.62 -7.41 -4.57
CA PHE A 247 1.49 -8.17 -5.09
C PHE A 247 1.72 -9.68 -4.96
N VAL A 248 0.64 -10.43 -5.09
CA VAL A 248 0.65 -11.90 -5.06
C VAL A 248 0.14 -12.46 -6.39
N LEU A 249 0.78 -13.54 -6.86
CA LEU A 249 0.40 -14.29 -8.07
C LEU A 249 0.20 -15.78 -7.73
N PRO A 250 -0.66 -16.50 -8.47
CA PRO A 250 -0.76 -17.95 -8.30
C PRO A 250 0.47 -18.64 -8.89
N ALA A 251 0.95 -19.72 -8.26
CA ALA A 251 2.19 -20.38 -8.71
C ALA A 251 2.03 -21.33 -9.91
N ASN A 252 0.82 -21.50 -10.44
CA ASN A 252 0.60 -22.16 -11.73
C ASN A 252 0.94 -21.27 -12.93
N LEU A 253 1.20 -19.98 -12.70
CA LEU A 253 1.69 -19.07 -13.72
C LEU A 253 3.20 -19.27 -13.86
N GLU A 254 3.64 -19.65 -15.06
CA GLU A 254 5.06 -19.64 -15.39
C GLU A 254 5.60 -18.21 -15.26
N GLU A 255 6.66 -18.05 -14.45
CA GLU A 255 7.24 -16.73 -14.18
C GLU A 255 7.60 -16.01 -15.49
N GLY A 256 8.13 -16.75 -16.48
CA GLY A 256 8.47 -16.24 -17.81
C GLY A 256 7.29 -15.61 -18.56
N ASP A 257 6.08 -16.18 -18.42
CA ASP A 257 4.88 -15.67 -19.08
C ASP A 257 4.44 -14.33 -18.50
N PHE A 258 4.51 -14.19 -17.17
CA PHE A 258 4.25 -12.91 -16.50
C PHE A 258 5.24 -11.85 -16.94
N LEU A 259 6.54 -12.18 -16.90
CA LEU A 259 7.62 -11.27 -17.29
C LEU A 259 7.46 -10.82 -18.74
N GLU A 260 7.09 -11.71 -19.64
CA GLU A 260 6.88 -11.39 -21.06
C GLU A 260 5.64 -10.52 -21.29
N LYS A 261 4.52 -10.81 -20.60
CA LYS A 261 3.33 -9.94 -20.64
C LYS A 261 3.64 -8.54 -20.12
N MET A 262 4.40 -8.45 -19.02
CA MET A 262 4.88 -7.17 -18.50
C MET A 262 5.73 -6.45 -19.54
N ARG A 263 6.75 -7.13 -20.08
CA ARG A 263 7.69 -6.58 -21.05
C ARG A 263 7.02 -5.92 -22.25
N LYS A 264 5.95 -6.54 -22.76
CA LYS A 264 5.15 -6.03 -23.89
C LYS A 264 4.37 -4.76 -23.59
N LYS A 265 4.03 -4.51 -22.31
CA LYS A 265 3.33 -3.29 -21.89
C LYS A 265 4.26 -2.17 -21.42
N LEU A 266 5.50 -2.50 -21.09
CA LEU A 266 6.51 -1.50 -20.75
C LEU A 266 6.79 -0.60 -21.95
N THR A 267 7.13 0.65 -21.65
CA THR A 267 7.49 1.63 -22.67
C THR A 267 8.94 2.03 -22.49
N SER A 268 9.53 2.67 -23.50
CA SER A 268 10.92 3.13 -23.50
C SER A 268 11.33 4.04 -22.32
N ASN A 269 10.37 4.54 -21.53
CA ASN A 269 10.62 5.54 -20.50
C ASN A 269 10.96 4.94 -19.12
N PHE A 270 10.58 3.70 -18.85
CA PHE A 270 10.79 3.05 -17.56
C PHE A 270 11.11 1.57 -17.71
N TYR A 271 11.78 1.03 -16.71
CA TYR A 271 12.01 -0.39 -16.54
C TYR A 271 11.57 -0.80 -15.13
N LEU A 272 11.39 -2.09 -14.91
CA LEU A 272 11.02 -2.62 -13.60
C LEU A 272 12.18 -3.41 -13.01
N GLU A 273 12.44 -3.22 -11.73
CA GLU A 273 13.24 -4.15 -10.93
C GLU A 273 12.27 -5.01 -10.14
N VAL A 274 12.36 -6.34 -10.26
CA VAL A 274 11.36 -7.26 -9.71
C VAL A 274 12.02 -8.39 -8.94
N THR A 275 11.44 -8.70 -7.79
CA THR A 275 11.80 -9.82 -6.91
C THR A 275 10.62 -10.79 -6.83
N PHE A 276 10.87 -12.09 -7.02
CA PHE A 276 9.87 -13.14 -6.90
C PHE A 276 10.26 -14.11 -5.79
N LYS A 277 9.36 -14.34 -4.84
CA LYS A 277 9.54 -15.37 -3.83
C LYS A 277 8.40 -16.37 -3.93
N LYS A 278 8.72 -17.54 -4.47
CA LYS A 278 7.81 -18.69 -4.45
C LYS A 278 7.76 -19.24 -3.03
N THR A 279 6.57 -19.33 -2.47
CA THR A 279 6.38 -19.81 -1.10
C THR A 279 5.05 -20.55 -0.97
N SER A 280 4.99 -21.48 -0.02
CA SER A 280 3.74 -22.15 0.35
C SER A 280 2.89 -21.21 1.20
N LEU A 281 1.57 -21.29 1.07
CA LEU A 281 0.69 -20.61 2.01
C LEU A 281 0.92 -21.20 3.42
N PRO A 282 0.94 -20.36 4.47
CA PRO A 282 1.40 -20.79 5.77
C PRO A 282 0.43 -21.78 6.41
N TYR A 283 0.94 -22.93 6.83
CA TYR A 283 0.22 -23.90 7.63
C TYR A 283 -0.02 -23.40 9.06
N ASN A 284 -0.94 -24.05 9.77
CA ASN A 284 -1.23 -23.79 11.19
C ASN A 284 -0.12 -24.29 12.15
N ASP A 285 1.14 -24.02 11.81
CA ASP A 285 2.33 -24.25 12.63
C ASP A 285 3.29 -23.05 12.53
N ASP A 286 4.11 -22.87 13.57
CA ASP A 286 4.99 -21.69 13.67
C ASP A 286 6.15 -21.71 12.67
N ASP A 287 6.63 -22.87 12.24
CA ASP A 287 7.71 -22.99 11.27
C ASP A 287 7.24 -22.59 9.87
N SER A 288 6.04 -23.01 9.47
CA SER A 288 5.45 -22.59 8.19
C SER A 288 5.19 -21.08 8.15
N ARG A 289 4.64 -20.50 9.23
CA ARG A 289 4.46 -19.05 9.33
C ARG A 289 5.80 -18.31 9.29
N SER A 290 6.82 -18.84 9.97
CA SER A 290 8.18 -18.29 9.94
C SER A 290 8.73 -18.24 8.52
N ARG A 291 8.56 -19.32 7.76
CA ARG A 291 9.04 -19.40 6.38
C ARG A 291 8.35 -18.39 5.48
N PHE A 292 7.02 -18.32 5.53
CA PHE A 292 6.25 -17.36 4.75
C PHE A 292 6.66 -15.89 5.03
N LEU A 293 6.81 -15.54 6.31
CA LEU A 293 7.22 -14.18 6.71
C LEU A 293 8.68 -13.88 6.36
N LYS A 294 9.56 -14.89 6.44
CA LYS A 294 10.94 -14.77 5.97
C LYS A 294 10.97 -14.48 4.47
N ASP A 295 10.22 -15.23 3.66
CA ASP A 295 10.16 -15.03 2.22
C ASP A 295 9.61 -13.63 1.87
N LEU A 296 8.61 -13.17 2.61
CA LEU A 296 8.11 -11.79 2.52
C LEU A 296 9.21 -10.76 2.81
N SER A 297 9.96 -10.92 3.91
CA SER A 297 11.03 -9.97 4.25
C SER A 297 12.12 -9.90 3.19
N GLN A 298 12.36 -10.99 2.47
CA GLN A 298 13.36 -11.07 1.40
C GLN A 298 12.92 -10.37 0.11
N LEU A 299 11.63 -10.01 -0.06
CA LEU A 299 11.17 -9.26 -1.23
C LEU A 299 11.85 -7.89 -1.35
N PHE A 300 12.20 -7.30 -0.22
CA PHE A 300 12.70 -5.94 -0.12
C PHE A 300 14.22 -5.82 -0.16
N LEU A 301 14.91 -6.95 -0.37
CA LEU A 301 16.36 -6.99 -0.57
C LEU A 301 16.69 -6.66 -2.05
N GLU A 302 17.87 -7.06 -2.51
CA GLU A 302 18.29 -6.81 -3.89
C GLU A 302 17.31 -7.41 -4.92
N PRO A 303 16.99 -6.65 -5.98
CA PRO A 303 16.09 -7.13 -7.02
C PRO A 303 16.70 -8.28 -7.80
N GLU A 304 15.93 -9.34 -8.00
CA GLU A 304 16.39 -10.55 -8.71
C GLU A 304 16.48 -10.32 -10.22
N LYS A 305 15.57 -9.52 -10.78
CA LYS A 305 15.43 -9.33 -12.22
C LYS A 305 15.23 -7.86 -12.57
N ARG A 306 15.78 -7.49 -13.73
CA ARG A 306 15.51 -6.21 -14.40
C ARG A 306 14.74 -6.46 -15.69
N LEU A 307 13.60 -5.81 -15.83
CA LEU A 307 12.69 -5.94 -16.96
C LEU A 307 12.70 -4.65 -17.74
N TYR A 308 13.40 -4.69 -18.86
CA TYR A 308 13.42 -3.60 -19.84
C TYR A 308 12.29 -3.78 -20.85
N PRO A 309 11.73 -2.68 -21.39
CA PRO A 309 10.79 -2.75 -22.50
C PRO A 309 11.40 -3.46 -23.72
N LEU A 310 10.56 -4.03 -24.57
CA LEU A 310 10.98 -4.44 -25.91
C LEU A 310 11.28 -3.18 -26.72
N LEU A 311 12.54 -3.03 -27.14
CA LEU A 311 13.01 -1.91 -27.96
C LEU A 311 13.48 -2.45 -29.31
N ASP A 312 13.43 -1.60 -30.33
CA ASP A 312 13.99 -1.92 -31.63
C ASP A 312 15.53 -2.03 -31.53
N ASP A 313 16.10 -3.10 -32.08
CA ASP A 313 17.56 -3.29 -32.14
C ASP A 313 18.23 -2.22 -33.01
N GLU A 314 17.51 -1.68 -34.00
CA GLU A 314 18.00 -0.66 -34.92
C GLU A 314 16.93 0.40 -35.19
N ILE A 315 17.23 1.66 -34.83
CA ILE A 315 16.34 2.79 -35.08
C ILE A 315 16.77 3.50 -36.36
N LYS A 316 16.06 3.24 -37.46
CA LYS A 316 16.29 3.91 -38.75
C LYS A 316 15.42 5.16 -38.92
N PRO A 317 15.90 6.21 -39.61
CA PRO A 317 15.03 7.32 -40.02
C PRO A 317 13.88 6.82 -40.88
N ASP A 318 12.66 7.30 -40.61
CA ASP A 318 11.53 7.15 -41.53
C ASP A 318 11.54 8.34 -42.51
N PRO A 319 11.80 8.12 -43.81
CA PRO A 319 11.83 9.19 -44.79
C PRO A 319 10.46 9.87 -44.97
N MET A 320 9.36 9.21 -44.60
CA MET A 320 8.01 9.75 -44.68
C MET A 320 7.60 10.54 -43.44
N ASN A 321 8.36 10.43 -42.33
CA ASN A 321 8.05 11.12 -41.09
C ASN A 321 9.00 12.33 -40.87
N THR A 322 8.45 13.54 -40.85
CA THR A 322 9.22 14.77 -40.65
C THR A 322 9.97 14.82 -39.32
N ALA A 323 9.39 14.31 -38.23
CA ALA A 323 10.08 14.26 -36.93
C ALA A 323 11.29 13.31 -37.03
N SER A 324 11.08 12.10 -37.57
CA SER A 324 12.14 11.10 -37.74
C SER A 324 13.29 11.56 -38.65
N ARG A 325 13.01 12.39 -39.66
CA ARG A 325 14.04 12.98 -40.52
C ARG A 325 14.90 14.03 -39.82
N LYS A 326 14.32 14.75 -38.85
CA LYS A 326 15.03 15.82 -38.12
C LYS A 326 15.75 15.28 -36.88
N ALA A 327 15.14 14.32 -36.19
CA ALA A 327 15.74 13.58 -35.10
C ALA A 327 15.34 12.10 -35.25
N ILE A 328 16.33 11.23 -35.40
CA ILE A 328 16.07 9.79 -35.59
C ILE A 328 15.47 9.19 -34.31
N ILE A 329 15.95 9.64 -33.15
CA ILE A 329 15.61 9.15 -31.82
C ILE A 329 14.81 10.21 -31.07
N CYS A 330 13.91 9.76 -30.21
CA CYS A 330 13.09 10.59 -29.32
C CYS A 330 13.97 11.40 -28.35
N ASP A 331 13.74 12.72 -28.30
CA ASP A 331 14.44 13.66 -27.43
C ASP A 331 14.25 13.37 -25.93
N LEU A 332 13.12 12.75 -25.55
CA LEU A 332 12.82 12.45 -24.15
C LEU A 332 13.43 11.12 -23.69
N CYS A 333 12.98 10.00 -24.24
CA CYS A 333 13.40 8.68 -23.76
C CYS A 333 14.78 8.24 -24.28
N GLN A 334 15.27 8.85 -25.37
CA GLN A 334 16.55 8.50 -26.02
C GLN A 334 16.67 7.02 -26.43
N LYS A 335 15.54 6.31 -26.54
CA LYS A 335 15.47 4.85 -26.70
C LYS A 335 14.49 4.37 -27.77
N ALA A 336 13.69 5.27 -28.33
CA ALA A 336 12.69 4.96 -29.34
C ALA A 336 12.76 5.97 -30.48
N LYS A 337 12.25 5.59 -31.66
CA LYS A 337 12.17 6.46 -32.83
C LYS A 337 11.34 7.71 -32.57
N ALA A 338 11.78 8.87 -33.04
CA ALA A 338 10.92 10.06 -33.02
C ALA A 338 9.85 9.96 -34.13
N THR A 339 8.59 10.15 -33.75
CA THR A 339 7.43 10.04 -34.65
C THR A 339 6.52 11.25 -34.63
N ARG A 340 6.71 12.15 -33.65
CA ARG A 340 5.89 13.34 -33.40
C ARG A 340 6.80 14.56 -33.26
N GLU A 341 6.36 15.70 -33.77
CA GLU A 341 6.99 17.01 -33.56
C GLU A 341 6.09 17.81 -32.61
N SER A 342 6.60 18.17 -31.43
CA SER A 342 5.90 18.94 -30.41
C SER A 342 6.48 20.34 -30.33
N LYS A 343 5.65 21.38 -30.49
CA LYS A 343 6.07 22.79 -30.61
C LYS A 343 5.59 23.70 -29.48
N LYS A 344 5.33 23.17 -28.28
CA LYS A 344 4.74 24.00 -27.21
C LYS A 344 5.65 25.13 -26.73
N ASP A 345 6.90 24.83 -26.41
CA ASP A 345 7.87 25.83 -25.87
C ASP A 345 9.18 25.81 -26.67
N THR A 346 9.69 24.60 -26.89
CA THR A 346 10.81 24.26 -27.76
C THR A 346 10.34 23.17 -28.69
N THR A 347 10.94 23.09 -29.89
CA THR A 347 10.60 21.98 -30.80
C THR A 347 11.26 20.71 -30.26
N GLU A 348 10.43 19.78 -29.79
CA GLU A 348 10.85 18.45 -29.32
C GLU A 348 10.39 17.41 -30.35
N TYR A 349 11.24 16.45 -30.67
CA TYR A 349 10.94 15.30 -31.50
C TYR A 349 10.75 14.08 -30.61
N LEU A 350 9.50 13.65 -30.45
CA LEU A 350 9.12 12.64 -29.46
C LEU A 350 8.68 11.35 -30.14
N CYS A 351 8.90 10.21 -29.50
CA CYS A 351 8.15 9.00 -29.85
C CYS A 351 6.68 9.17 -29.42
N GLU A 352 5.82 8.31 -29.96
CA GLU A 352 4.38 8.37 -29.69
C GLU A 352 4.04 8.28 -28.19
N THR A 353 4.75 7.42 -27.46
CA THR A 353 4.55 7.27 -26.02
C THR A 353 4.93 8.55 -25.27
N CYS A 354 6.12 9.10 -25.54
CA CYS A 354 6.60 10.33 -24.90
C CYS A 354 5.71 11.53 -25.23
N ASP A 355 5.20 11.63 -26.46
CA ASP A 355 4.26 12.69 -26.86
C ASP A 355 2.94 12.60 -26.08
N THR A 356 2.38 11.40 -25.94
CA THR A 356 1.19 11.16 -25.10
C THR A 356 1.43 11.59 -23.66
N TYR A 357 2.56 11.21 -23.07
CA TYR A 357 2.92 11.64 -21.71
C TYR A 357 3.04 13.15 -21.59
N ARG A 358 3.61 13.80 -22.60
CA ARG A 358 3.76 15.26 -22.65
C ARG A 358 2.42 15.99 -22.72
N ARG A 359 1.41 15.38 -23.33
CA ARG A 359 0.04 15.92 -23.44
C ARG A 359 -0.76 15.69 -22.16
N GLU A 360 -0.63 14.51 -21.55
CA GLU A 360 -1.42 14.10 -20.39
C GLU A 360 -0.85 14.56 -19.04
N GLY A 361 0.47 14.81 -18.94
CA GLY A 361 1.17 15.15 -17.70
C GLY A 361 0.84 16.48 -17.04
N GLY A 362 -0.27 17.14 -17.43
CA GLY A 362 -0.74 18.41 -16.87
C GLY A 362 0.21 19.58 -17.09
N SER A 363 -0.24 20.78 -16.73
CA SER A 363 0.60 21.97 -16.64
C SER A 363 0.79 22.38 -15.18
N PHE A 364 2.03 22.59 -14.75
CA PHE A 364 2.34 23.16 -13.43
C PHE A 364 2.20 24.70 -13.47
N SER A 365 1.00 25.19 -13.78
CA SER A 365 0.73 26.62 -14.01
C SER A 365 1.12 27.51 -12.83
N GLY A 366 1.06 26.99 -11.61
CA GLY A 366 1.43 27.74 -10.40
C GLY A 366 2.89 28.24 -10.41
N ILE A 367 3.83 27.48 -10.97
CA ILE A 367 5.23 27.94 -11.07
C ILE A 367 5.33 29.07 -12.09
N SER A 368 4.71 28.90 -13.26
CA SER A 368 4.71 29.93 -14.29
C SER A 368 4.01 31.22 -13.82
N GLU A 369 3.01 31.12 -12.96
CA GLU A 369 2.42 32.27 -12.29
C GLU A 369 3.42 32.94 -11.34
N TRP A 370 4.09 32.16 -10.47
CA TRP A 370 5.12 32.70 -9.58
C TRP A 370 6.28 33.34 -10.33
N GLU A 371 6.68 32.80 -11.49
CA GLU A 371 7.72 33.37 -12.36
C GLU A 371 7.30 34.73 -12.94
N LYS A 372 6.04 34.90 -13.34
CA LYS A 372 5.54 36.18 -13.90
C LYS A 372 5.57 37.32 -12.89
N TYR A 373 5.38 37.02 -11.61
CA TYR A 373 5.41 38.01 -10.53
C TYR A 373 6.81 38.16 -9.89
N GLU A 374 7.84 37.48 -10.43
CA GLU A 374 9.21 37.64 -10.00
C GLU A 374 9.71 39.05 -10.32
N THR A 375 9.66 39.95 -9.35
CA THR A 375 9.94 41.36 -9.59
C THR A 375 11.43 41.71 -9.58
N LEU A 376 12.33 40.88 -9.03
CA LEU A 376 13.74 41.26 -8.81
C LEU A 376 14.75 40.09 -8.74
N GLY A 377 14.47 38.90 -9.30
CA GLY A 377 15.40 37.76 -9.16
C GLY A 377 15.47 37.15 -7.75
N ARG A 378 14.64 37.64 -6.82
CA ARG A 378 14.67 37.30 -5.40
C ARG A 378 13.76 36.13 -5.04
N GLN A 379 12.83 35.75 -5.92
CA GLN A 379 11.91 34.67 -5.61
C GLN A 379 12.67 33.35 -5.62
N LYS A 380 12.66 32.69 -4.46
CA LYS A 380 13.22 31.36 -4.32
C LYS A 380 12.08 30.35 -4.21
N VAL A 381 12.41 29.12 -4.55
CA VAL A 381 11.56 27.96 -4.32
C VAL A 381 12.36 26.91 -3.54
N ALA A 382 11.66 26.19 -2.68
CA ALA A 382 12.16 25.02 -2.00
C ALA A 382 11.46 23.79 -2.57
N TRP A 383 12.24 22.91 -3.18
CA TRP A 383 11.83 21.58 -3.55
C TRP A 383 12.00 20.68 -2.34
N ILE A 384 10.93 19.98 -1.96
CA ILE A 384 10.91 19.15 -0.78
C ILE A 384 10.46 17.76 -1.18
N GLU A 385 11.31 16.79 -0.90
CA GLU A 385 11.01 15.38 -1.00
C GLU A 385 11.11 14.74 0.39
N VAL A 386 10.15 13.86 0.71
CA VAL A 386 10.18 13.02 1.90
C VAL A 386 10.22 11.57 1.46
N SER A 387 11.40 10.97 1.32
CA SER A 387 11.55 9.60 0.83
C SER A 387 11.44 8.56 1.97
N LEU A 388 11.12 7.33 1.60
CA LEU A 388 11.05 6.17 2.49
C LEU A 388 11.93 5.05 1.93
N ASP A 389 12.87 4.58 2.74
CA ASP A 389 13.69 3.42 2.47
C ASP A 389 13.10 2.20 3.20
N ILE A 390 12.55 1.26 2.43
CA ILE A 390 11.88 0.07 2.97
C ILE A 390 12.90 -0.90 3.60
N GLU A 391 14.10 -1.03 3.06
CA GLU A 391 15.12 -1.91 3.65
C GLU A 391 15.54 -1.37 5.03
N VAL A 392 15.78 -0.07 5.11
CA VAL A 392 16.08 0.61 6.38
C VAL A 392 14.88 0.51 7.34
N LEU A 393 13.64 0.58 6.83
CA LEU A 393 12.44 0.43 7.65
C LEU A 393 12.41 -0.94 8.31
N LEU A 394 12.60 -2.02 7.55
CA LEU A 394 12.61 -3.37 8.08
C LEU A 394 13.69 -3.55 9.16
N GLY A 395 14.88 -2.98 8.93
CA GLY A 395 15.96 -2.97 9.93
C GLY A 395 15.61 -2.16 11.20
N CYS A 396 14.89 -1.05 11.06
CA CYS A 396 14.40 -0.24 12.17
C CYS A 396 13.31 -0.98 12.98
N LEU A 397 12.37 -1.64 12.30
CA LEU A 397 11.33 -2.45 12.92
C LEU A 397 11.92 -3.63 13.68
N ALA A 398 12.89 -4.35 13.09
CA ALA A 398 13.64 -5.45 13.73
C ALA A 398 14.23 -5.00 15.07
N ARG A 399 14.99 -3.91 15.03
CA ARG A 399 15.63 -3.35 16.22
C ARG A 399 14.63 -2.84 17.25
N GLY A 400 13.57 -2.16 16.80
CA GLY A 400 12.51 -1.68 17.69
C GLY A 400 11.84 -2.83 18.45
N LEU A 401 11.46 -3.89 17.73
CA LEU A 401 10.83 -5.06 18.33
C LEU A 401 11.80 -5.82 19.26
N TYR A 402 13.05 -6.01 18.85
CA TYR A 402 14.09 -6.62 19.69
C TYR A 402 14.30 -5.85 21.00
N MET A 403 14.36 -4.52 20.96
CA MET A 403 14.51 -3.69 22.16
C MET A 403 13.29 -3.75 23.09
N GLN A 404 12.12 -4.12 22.59
CA GLN A 404 10.88 -4.17 23.36
C GLN A 404 10.62 -5.56 23.95
N LEU A 405 10.96 -6.62 23.23
CA LEU A 405 10.71 -8.00 23.65
C LEU A 405 11.92 -8.66 24.32
N GLU A 406 13.13 -8.13 24.10
CA GLU A 406 14.41 -8.72 24.55
C GLU A 406 14.65 -10.16 24.03
N GLU A 407 13.85 -10.63 23.08
CA GLU A 407 13.96 -11.97 22.51
C GLU A 407 14.88 -11.95 21.27
N THR A 408 15.96 -12.72 21.31
CA THR A 408 16.98 -12.77 20.25
C THR A 408 16.46 -13.23 18.89
N GLN A 409 15.31 -13.92 18.86
CA GLN A 409 14.67 -14.36 17.63
C GLN A 409 14.23 -13.21 16.72
N PHE A 410 13.90 -12.03 17.28
CA PHE A 410 13.48 -10.84 16.54
C PHE A 410 14.62 -9.92 16.10
N LYS A 411 15.87 -10.38 16.16
CA LYS A 411 17.04 -9.59 15.71
C LYS A 411 17.08 -9.38 14.19
N GLU A 412 16.32 -10.17 13.43
CA GLU A 412 16.33 -10.14 11.97
C GLU A 412 14.96 -9.71 11.42
N PRO A 413 14.91 -9.07 10.23
CA PRO A 413 13.68 -8.69 9.54
C PRO A 413 12.69 -9.81 9.22
N LYS A 414 13.06 -11.07 9.46
CA LYS A 414 12.36 -12.30 9.03
C LYS A 414 10.99 -12.53 9.66
N ASP A 415 10.60 -11.71 10.63
CA ASP A 415 9.37 -11.86 11.40
C ASP A 415 8.31 -10.81 11.06
N PHE A 416 8.56 -9.87 10.13
CA PHE A 416 7.57 -8.84 9.81
C PHE A 416 6.57 -9.30 8.74
N GLY A 417 5.29 -9.26 9.10
CA GLY A 417 4.17 -9.53 8.20
C GLY A 417 3.66 -8.29 7.47
N PHE A 418 2.83 -8.52 6.45
CA PHE A 418 2.18 -7.46 5.67
C PHE A 418 1.47 -6.43 6.53
N SER A 419 0.80 -6.83 7.61
CA SER A 419 0.02 -5.90 8.42
C SER A 419 0.88 -4.90 9.21
N ILE A 420 2.06 -5.29 9.72
CA ILE A 420 2.97 -4.33 10.39
C ILE A 420 3.48 -3.29 9.39
N ILE A 421 3.85 -3.75 8.19
CA ILE A 421 4.31 -2.87 7.10
C ILE A 421 3.17 -1.96 6.66
N PHE A 422 1.97 -2.49 6.49
CA PHE A 422 0.78 -1.74 6.09
C PHE A 422 0.43 -0.65 7.12
N GLU A 423 0.37 -1.00 8.41
CA GLU A 423 0.16 -0.04 9.51
C GLU A 423 1.20 1.09 9.50
N PHE A 424 2.47 0.76 9.23
CA PHE A 424 3.53 1.77 9.14
C PHE A 424 3.28 2.72 7.98
N LEU A 425 2.93 2.17 6.83
CA LEU A 425 2.77 2.96 5.62
C LEU A 425 1.54 3.85 5.69
N GLU A 426 0.46 3.42 6.36
CA GLU A 426 -0.69 4.27 6.68
C GLU A 426 -0.28 5.47 7.55
N ASP A 427 0.51 5.24 8.61
CA ASP A 427 1.03 6.32 9.45
C ASP A 427 2.00 7.24 8.69
N TYR A 428 2.78 6.69 7.76
CA TYR A 428 3.63 7.47 6.87
C TYR A 428 2.81 8.37 5.94
N GLN A 429 1.70 7.88 5.39
CA GLN A 429 0.81 8.70 4.56
C GLN A 429 0.13 9.81 5.37
N LEU A 430 -0.32 9.51 6.60
CA LEU A 430 -0.84 10.51 7.52
C LEU A 430 0.22 11.55 7.89
N PHE A 431 1.46 11.12 8.11
CA PHE A 431 2.61 12.00 8.34
C PHE A 431 2.86 12.93 7.13
N LEU A 432 2.89 12.40 5.90
CA LEU A 432 3.07 13.19 4.68
C LEU A 432 1.95 14.23 4.52
N LYS A 433 0.71 13.82 4.74
CA LYS A 433 -0.47 14.71 4.69
C LYS A 433 -0.37 15.80 5.74
N GLY A 434 -0.12 15.44 7.00
CA GLY A 434 0.05 16.38 8.11
C GLY A 434 1.21 17.35 7.89
N PHE A 435 2.32 16.86 7.34
CA PHE A 435 3.47 17.69 6.97
C PHE A 435 3.09 18.71 5.90
N LYS A 436 2.47 18.25 4.80
CA LYS A 436 1.98 19.10 3.71
C LYS A 436 0.99 20.17 4.16
N GLU A 437 0.11 19.85 5.08
CA GLU A 437 -0.87 20.79 5.64
C GLU A 437 -0.18 21.81 6.55
N SER A 438 0.69 21.34 7.44
CA SER A 438 1.37 22.18 8.44
C SER A 438 2.34 23.19 7.82
N ILE A 439 3.12 22.79 6.81
CA ILE A 439 4.06 23.71 6.12
C ILE A 439 3.37 24.81 5.31
N SER A 440 2.06 24.71 5.07
CA SER A 440 1.31 25.78 4.42
C SER A 440 1.11 27.00 5.34
N LYS A 441 1.34 26.81 6.66
CA LYS A 441 1.25 27.81 7.73
C LYS A 441 2.42 27.65 8.69
N ILE A 442 3.58 28.22 8.34
CA ILE A 442 4.74 28.16 9.24
C ILE A 442 4.80 29.41 10.12
N PHE A 443 5.31 29.24 11.34
CA PHE A 443 5.56 30.37 12.23
C PHE A 443 7.03 30.74 12.17
N ILE A 444 7.34 31.97 11.75
CA ILE A 444 8.70 32.50 11.75
C ILE A 444 8.75 33.67 12.73
N LYS A 445 9.61 33.58 13.75
CA LYS A 445 9.77 34.63 14.78
C LYS A 445 8.42 35.04 15.43
N GLY A 446 7.56 34.06 15.68
CA GLY A 446 6.24 34.25 16.30
C GLY A 446 5.14 34.80 15.39
N ARG A 447 5.37 34.92 14.07
CA ARG A 447 4.37 35.34 13.09
C ARG A 447 4.02 34.20 12.15
N GLU A 448 2.72 33.96 11.96
CA GLU A 448 2.23 33.02 10.95
C GLU A 448 2.53 33.59 9.55
N LYS A 449 3.19 32.77 8.72
CA LYS A 449 3.45 33.04 7.32
C LYS A 449 2.75 31.98 6.49
N LYS A 450 1.83 32.41 5.63
CA LYS A 450 1.20 31.53 4.64
C LYS A 450 2.19 31.27 3.51
N ILE A 451 2.42 29.99 3.22
CA ILE A 451 3.31 29.56 2.13
C ILE A 451 2.46 29.01 0.99
N GLU A 452 2.71 29.50 -0.22
CA GLU A 452 2.13 28.94 -1.43
C GLU A 452 2.87 27.63 -1.79
N LYS A 453 2.10 26.60 -2.18
CA LYS A 453 2.59 25.24 -2.43
C LYS A 453 2.05 24.66 -3.73
N ILE A 454 2.88 23.89 -4.42
CA ILE A 454 2.50 23.08 -5.58
C ILE A 454 2.84 21.62 -5.28
N ASN A 455 1.83 20.75 -5.34
CA ASN A 455 2.05 19.31 -5.19
C ASN A 455 2.50 18.74 -6.54
N VAL A 456 3.63 18.03 -6.54
CA VAL A 456 4.15 17.33 -7.72
C VAL A 456 3.79 15.86 -7.63
N LEU A 457 4.15 15.23 -6.51
CA LEU A 457 3.83 13.86 -6.17
C LEU A 457 3.34 13.76 -4.71
N GLU A 458 3.05 12.56 -4.26
CA GLU A 458 2.63 12.29 -2.88
C GLU A 458 3.72 12.64 -1.86
N ASN A 459 4.99 12.44 -2.21
CA ASN A 459 6.14 12.75 -1.36
C ASN A 459 6.97 13.95 -1.85
N LEU A 460 6.68 14.51 -3.03
CA LEU A 460 7.41 15.63 -3.64
C LEU A 460 6.52 16.85 -3.86
N PHE A 461 6.95 18.01 -3.38
CA PHE A 461 6.23 19.27 -3.55
C PHE A 461 7.17 20.48 -3.54
N ILE A 462 6.65 21.61 -3.98
CA ILE A 462 7.39 22.85 -4.17
C ILE A 462 6.75 23.93 -3.31
N LEU A 463 7.58 24.65 -2.56
CA LEU A 463 7.16 25.79 -1.76
C LEU A 463 7.76 27.07 -2.31
N LYS A 464 6.96 28.13 -2.36
CA LYS A 464 7.44 29.48 -2.60
C LYS A 464 8.05 30.03 -1.31
N ILE A 465 9.33 30.37 -1.34
CA ILE A 465 10.06 30.88 -0.17
C ILE A 465 10.70 32.23 -0.49
N ASP A 466 10.60 33.17 0.45
CA ASP A 466 11.16 34.52 0.29
C ASP A 466 12.49 34.69 1.05
N ASP A 467 12.74 33.82 2.02
CA ASP A 467 13.87 33.86 2.93
C ASP A 467 14.30 32.44 3.35
N ILE A 468 15.55 32.30 3.77
CA ILE A 468 16.11 31.03 4.26
C ILE A 468 15.54 30.67 5.65
N ASP A 469 15.12 31.66 6.45
CA ASP A 469 14.50 31.43 7.77
C ASP A 469 13.24 30.55 7.65
N SER A 470 12.53 30.63 6.51
CA SER A 470 11.38 29.78 6.19
C SER A 470 11.75 28.28 6.18
N LEU A 471 13.00 27.93 5.84
CA LEU A 471 13.50 26.57 5.90
C LEU A 471 13.60 26.05 7.33
N MET A 472 13.99 26.91 8.28
CA MET A 472 14.02 26.51 9.69
C MET A 472 12.63 26.17 10.19
N GLY A 473 11.61 26.95 9.82
CA GLY A 473 10.21 26.64 10.13
C GLY A 473 9.76 25.30 9.52
N ILE A 474 10.15 25.00 8.29
CA ILE A 474 9.87 23.71 7.64
C ILE A 474 10.54 22.54 8.39
N LEU A 475 11.81 22.70 8.77
CA LEU A 475 12.56 21.70 9.52
C LEU A 475 11.98 21.48 10.92
N GLU A 476 11.53 22.54 11.60
CA GLU A 476 10.84 22.45 12.88
C GLU A 476 9.52 21.68 12.75
N VAL A 477 8.71 22.00 11.74
CA VAL A 477 7.45 21.27 11.46
C VAL A 477 7.74 19.79 11.18
N TYR A 478 8.72 19.49 10.33
CA TYR A 478 9.12 18.11 10.04
C TYR A 478 9.53 17.39 11.33
N ASN A 479 10.44 17.99 12.12
CA ASN A 479 10.96 17.39 13.34
C ASN A 479 9.86 17.14 14.39
N ASN A 480 8.93 18.08 14.54
CA ASN A 480 7.82 17.95 15.48
C ASN A 480 6.88 16.82 15.07
N LEU A 481 6.50 16.75 13.79
CA LEU A 481 5.67 15.66 13.28
C LEU A 481 6.41 14.33 13.34
N TYR A 482 7.69 14.29 12.97
CA TYR A 482 8.49 13.07 13.01
C TYR A 482 8.62 12.52 14.43
N LYS A 483 8.83 13.39 15.44
CA LYS A 483 8.81 13.03 16.86
C LYS A 483 7.46 12.50 17.33
N SER A 484 6.37 13.04 16.78
CA SER A 484 5.01 12.62 17.13
C SER A 484 4.64 11.27 16.52
N TYR A 485 4.98 11.05 15.25
CA TYR A 485 4.61 9.85 14.50
C TYR A 485 5.61 8.71 14.70
N PHE A 486 6.92 8.98 14.72
CA PHE A 486 7.97 7.95 14.72
C PHE A 486 9.01 8.10 15.87
N PRO A 487 8.58 8.30 17.13
CA PRO A 487 9.50 8.54 18.24
C PRO A 487 10.51 7.40 18.50
N SER A 488 10.18 6.14 18.18
CA SER A 488 11.10 5.02 18.38
C SER A 488 12.33 5.10 17.47
N PHE A 489 12.18 5.61 16.25
CA PHE A 489 13.29 5.73 15.30
C PHE A 489 14.36 6.72 15.76
N ILE A 490 13.96 7.73 16.54
CA ILE A 490 14.87 8.66 17.21
C ILE A 490 15.70 7.92 18.28
N LYS A 491 15.05 7.05 19.07
CA LYS A 491 15.72 6.27 20.13
C LYS A 491 16.78 5.34 19.57
N ILE A 492 16.50 4.67 18.46
CA ILE A 492 17.44 3.74 17.80
C ILE A 492 18.48 4.44 16.91
N ARG A 493 18.41 5.77 16.78
CA ARG A 493 19.31 6.60 15.97
C ARG A 493 19.43 6.16 14.51
N GLN A 494 18.33 5.67 13.94
CA GLN A 494 18.22 5.36 12.53
C GLN A 494 16.82 5.72 12.06
N SER A 495 16.73 6.37 10.89
CA SER A 495 15.46 6.75 10.27
C SER A 495 15.34 6.06 8.92
N PRO A 496 14.20 5.43 8.61
CA PRO A 496 13.88 5.01 7.26
C PRO A 496 13.28 6.14 6.41
N ILE A 497 12.92 7.27 7.03
CA ILE A 497 12.33 8.43 6.35
C ILE A 497 13.39 9.52 6.22
N PHE A 498 13.59 10.03 5.00
CA PHE A 498 14.57 11.07 4.71
C PHE A 498 13.88 12.32 4.17
N LEU A 499 14.31 13.48 4.66
CA LEU A 499 13.86 14.78 4.16
C LEU A 499 14.97 15.38 3.30
N SER A 500 14.69 15.57 2.02
CA SER A 500 15.56 16.24 1.08
C SER A 500 14.98 17.60 0.72
N ILE A 501 15.77 18.67 0.88
CA ILE A 501 15.36 20.03 0.53
C ILE A 501 16.38 20.63 -0.44
N SER A 502 15.92 21.05 -1.61
CA SER A 502 16.75 21.76 -2.59
C SER A 502 16.18 23.16 -2.83
N CYS A 503 16.98 24.19 -2.57
CA CYS A 503 16.55 25.58 -2.65
C CYS A 503 17.31 26.33 -3.74
N ALA A 504 16.59 26.98 -4.64
CA ALA A 504 17.18 27.82 -5.68
C ALA A 504 16.24 28.94 -6.09
N ASN A 505 16.70 29.79 -7.02
CA ASN A 505 15.82 30.72 -7.73
C ASN A 505 14.75 29.92 -8.51
N ILE A 506 13.55 30.47 -8.66
CA ILE A 506 12.44 29.79 -9.35
C ILE A 506 12.75 29.35 -10.79
N LYS A 507 13.64 30.06 -11.49
CA LYS A 507 14.09 29.73 -12.85
C LYS A 507 15.17 28.64 -12.89
N TYR A 508 15.64 28.17 -11.74
CA TYR A 508 16.66 27.13 -11.70
C TYR A 508 16.09 25.81 -12.25
N PRO A 509 16.83 25.09 -13.11
CA PRO A 509 16.26 23.94 -13.82
C PRO A 509 15.81 22.81 -12.87
N PHE A 510 14.61 22.27 -13.10
CA PHE A 510 14.05 21.17 -12.31
C PHE A 510 15.00 19.97 -12.21
N PHE A 511 15.64 19.57 -13.31
CA PHE A 511 16.50 18.39 -13.31
C PHE A 511 17.73 18.52 -12.40
N GLU A 512 18.16 19.74 -12.09
CA GLU A 512 19.24 19.95 -11.10
C GLU A 512 18.73 19.71 -9.68
N HIS A 513 17.47 20.01 -9.39
CA HIS A 513 16.84 19.62 -8.13
C HIS A 513 16.62 18.11 -8.05
N TRP A 514 16.17 17.50 -9.14
CA TRP A 514 15.88 16.06 -9.21
C TRP A 514 17.08 15.17 -8.87
N LYS A 515 18.31 15.60 -9.16
CA LYS A 515 19.54 14.84 -8.83
C LYS A 515 19.74 14.59 -7.33
N PHE A 516 19.05 15.33 -6.46
CA PHE A 516 19.16 15.21 -5.00
C PHE A 516 18.07 14.32 -4.38
N PHE A 517 17.15 13.79 -5.20
CA PHE A 517 15.98 13.03 -4.79
C PHE A 517 16.11 11.56 -5.22
#